data_AF-A0A938CL64-F1
#
_entry.id   AF-A0A938CL64-F1
#
_cell.length_a   1.000
_cell.length_b   1.000
_cell.length_c   1.000
_cell.angle_alpha   90.00
_cell.angle_beta   90.00
_cell.angle_gamma   90.00
#
_symmetry.space_group_name_H-M   'P 1'
#
loop_
_entity.id
_entity.type
_entity.pdbx_description
1 polymer ?
#
loop_
_entity_poly.entity_id
_entity_poly.type
_entity_poly.pdbx_seq_one_letter_code
_entity_poly.pdbx_strand_id
1 'polypeptide(L)'
;ELPPDRMGDLVVISGGPRATKVIGTSRQRHDLSGLDAPLRSHGGLSEQEVPIIANRRLADLPRPIRNFDAFALACNHVLEA
;
A
#
# COMPACT_ATOMS: atom_id res chain seq x y z
N GLU A 1 5.07 -12.04 4.38
CA GLU A 1 5.46 -11.19 5.53
C GLU A 1 6.74 -10.45 5.21
N LEU A 2 7.10 -9.42 5.98
CA LEU A 2 8.37 -8.72 5.80
C LEU A 2 9.52 -9.58 6.33
N PRO A 3 10.64 -9.73 5.59
CA PRO A 3 11.77 -10.54 6.01
C PRO A 3 12.47 -9.93 7.25
N PRO A 4 12.53 -10.64 8.40
CA PRO A 4 13.08 -10.10 9.65
C PRO A 4 14.54 -9.64 9.56
N ASP A 5 15.35 -10.31 8.75
CA ASP A 5 16.77 -10.00 8.50
C ASP A 5 16.99 -8.71 7.70
N ARG A 6 15.92 -8.09 7.18
CA ARG A 6 15.97 -6.85 6.40
C ARG A 6 15.17 -5.72 7.02
N MET A 7 14.77 -5.86 8.28
CA MET A 7 14.09 -4.84 9.05
C MET A 7 15.02 -4.27 10.14
N GLY A 8 14.81 -3.00 10.49
CA GLY A 8 15.43 -2.44 11.69
C GLY A 8 14.73 -2.94 12.96
N ASP A 9 15.28 -2.60 14.11
CA ASP A 9 14.70 -2.98 15.41
C ASP A 9 13.27 -2.46 15.63
N LEU A 10 12.92 -1.36 14.95
CA LEU A 10 11.61 -0.73 15.00
C LEU A 10 11.10 -0.42 13.59
N VAL A 11 9.81 -0.69 13.39
CA VAL A 11 9.05 -0.25 12.21
C VAL A 11 8.02 0.78 12.68
N VAL A 12 8.06 1.97 12.10
CA VAL A 12 7.17 3.07 12.47
C VAL A 12 6.29 3.42 11.28
N ILE A 13 4.97 3.47 11.51
CA ILE A 13 3.99 3.94 10.56
C ILE A 13 3.49 5.31 11.04
N SER A 14 3.48 6.30 10.15
CA SER A 14 3.02 7.64 10.49
C SER A 14 1.52 7.67 10.79
N GLY A 15 1.09 8.62 11.62
CA GLY A 15 -0.31 8.78 12.02
C GLY A 15 -0.76 10.24 11.98
N GLY A 16 -1.43 10.68 13.05
CA GLY A 16 -1.95 12.05 13.20
C GLY A 16 -3.41 12.19 12.76
N PRO A 17 -3.99 13.41 12.83
CA PRO A 17 -5.38 13.63 12.47
C PRO A 17 -5.64 13.18 11.03
N ARG A 18 -6.53 12.19 10.87
CA ARG A 18 -6.91 11.62 9.57
C ARG A 18 -5.74 10.98 8.78
N ALA A 19 -4.71 10.48 9.46
CA ALA A 19 -3.55 9.81 8.84
C ALA A 19 -2.82 10.68 7.78
N THR A 20 -2.65 11.97 8.07
CA THR A 20 -2.13 12.97 7.10
C THR A 20 -0.65 13.36 7.32
N LYS A 21 0.10 12.60 8.13
CA LYS A 21 1.51 12.91 8.44
C LYS A 21 2.46 11.96 7.72
N VAL A 22 3.67 12.46 7.43
CA VAL A 22 4.80 11.70 6.87
C VAL A 22 5.97 11.68 7.85
N ILE A 23 6.86 10.71 7.74
CA ILE A 23 8.08 10.60 8.55
C ILE A 23 9.30 10.93 7.69
N GLY A 24 10.05 11.95 8.09
CA GLY A 24 11.36 12.29 7.51
C GLY A 24 12.51 11.90 8.45
N THR A 25 13.74 12.17 8.03
CA THR A 25 14.93 11.83 8.81
C THR A 25 15.40 12.98 9.71
N SER A 26 15.93 14.07 9.15
CA SER A 26 16.30 15.28 9.91
C SER A 26 16.16 16.51 9.03
N ARG A 27 15.74 17.66 9.58
CA ARG A 27 15.47 18.89 8.81
C ARG A 27 16.58 19.28 7.83
N GLN A 28 17.85 19.22 8.25
CA GLN A 28 19.00 19.61 7.43
C GLN A 28 19.27 18.68 6.23
N ARG A 29 18.65 17.49 6.20
CA ARG A 29 18.79 16.49 5.14
C ARG A 29 17.64 16.49 4.13
N HIS A 30 16.64 17.35 4.31
CA HIS A 30 15.50 17.45 3.40
C HIS A 30 15.48 18.84 2.78
N ASP A 31 15.58 18.89 1.46
CA ASP A 31 15.26 20.09 0.69
C ASP A 31 13.78 20.03 0.28
N LEU A 32 12.98 20.97 0.78
CA LEU A 32 11.55 21.07 0.49
C LEU A 32 11.25 22.16 -0.54
N SER A 33 12.26 22.80 -1.13
CA SER A 33 12.08 23.90 -2.09
C SER A 33 11.34 23.50 -3.36
N GLY A 34 11.35 22.20 -3.71
CA GLY A 34 10.61 21.64 -4.83
C GLY A 34 9.12 21.34 -4.57
N LEU A 35 8.61 21.54 -3.36
CA LEU A 35 7.18 21.39 -3.08
C LEU A 35 6.42 22.65 -3.52
N ASP A 36 5.91 22.64 -4.74
CA ASP A 36 5.06 23.69 -5.33
C ASP A 36 3.55 23.48 -5.07
N ALA A 37 3.16 22.28 -4.62
CA ALA A 37 1.80 21.89 -4.29
C ALA A 37 1.72 21.19 -2.91
N PRO A 38 0.53 21.08 -2.29
CA PRO A 38 0.36 20.36 -1.03
C PRO A 38 0.83 18.90 -1.14
N LEU A 39 1.63 18.47 -0.15
CA LEU A 39 2.21 17.14 -0.13
C LEU A 39 1.14 16.04 -0.12
N ARG A 40 1.27 15.10 -1.04
CA ARG A 40 0.53 13.83 -1.07
C ARG A 40 1.56 12.71 -1.16
N SER A 41 1.40 11.68 -0.34
CA SER A 41 2.34 10.56 -0.24
C SER A 41 1.60 9.28 0.13
N HIS A 42 2.33 8.18 0.32
CA HIS A 42 1.82 6.88 0.70
C HIS A 42 2.85 6.12 1.56
N GLY A 43 2.49 4.91 1.98
CA GLY A 43 3.37 3.98 2.68
C GLY A 43 2.88 3.57 4.06
N GLY A 44 1.77 4.15 4.53
CA GLY A 44 1.11 3.76 5.76
C GLY A 44 -0.05 2.78 5.54
N LEU A 45 -0.76 2.48 6.63
CA LEU A 45 -1.96 1.63 6.59
C LEU A 45 -3.16 2.33 5.95
N SER A 46 -3.21 3.66 6.00
CA SER A 46 -4.28 4.47 5.40
C SER A 46 -4.33 4.39 3.88
N GLU A 47 -3.25 3.93 3.24
CA GLU A 47 -3.17 3.74 1.78
C GLU A 47 -3.12 2.26 1.38
N GLN A 48 -3.37 1.33 2.31
CA GLN A 48 -3.28 -0.11 2.03
C GLN A 48 -4.43 -0.63 1.15
N GLU A 49 -5.61 -0.02 1.27
CA GLU A 49 -6.79 -0.42 0.50
C GLU A 49 -6.67 0.05 -0.96
N VAL A 50 -6.76 -0.89 -1.90
CA VAL A 50 -6.71 -0.63 -3.35
C VAL A 50 -7.81 -1.40 -4.07
N PRO A 51 -8.35 -0.87 -5.18
CA PRO A 51 -9.34 -1.59 -5.96
C PRO A 51 -8.71 -2.78 -6.71
N ILE A 52 -9.45 -3.88 -6.78
CA ILE A 52 -9.19 -4.99 -7.70
C ILE A 52 -10.43 -5.12 -8.60
N ILE A 53 -10.23 -4.96 -9.90
CA ILE A 53 -11.30 -4.91 -10.90
C ILE A 53 -11.04 -5.99 -11.94
N ALA A 54 -12.06 -6.81 -12.22
CA ALA A 54 -12.02 -7.83 -13.25
C ALA A 54 -13.16 -7.60 -14.27
N ASN A 55 -12.88 -7.88 -15.55
CA ASN A 55 -13.86 -7.80 -16.64
C ASN A 55 -14.65 -9.11 -16.83
N ARG A 56 -14.53 -10.04 -15.88
CA ARG A 56 -15.23 -11.34 -15.82
C ARG A 56 -15.70 -11.60 -14.39
N ARG A 57 -16.68 -12.49 -14.25
CA ARG A 57 -17.14 -12.93 -12.93
C ARG A 57 -16.05 -13.80 -12.28
N LEU A 58 -15.87 -13.62 -10.98
CA LEU A 58 -14.95 -14.42 -10.18
C LEU A 58 -15.74 -15.33 -9.22
N ALA A 59 -15.22 -16.52 -8.94
CA ALA A 59 -15.75 -17.47 -7.96
C ALA A 59 -14.66 -17.91 -6.97
N ASP A 60 -15.09 -18.48 -5.84
CA ASP A 60 -14.21 -19.09 -4.82
C ASP A 60 -13.07 -18.16 -4.34
N LEU A 61 -13.41 -16.88 -4.15
CA LEU A 61 -12.43 -15.85 -3.81
C LEU A 61 -11.74 -16.12 -2.47
N PRO A 62 -10.39 -16.08 -2.42
CA PRO A 62 -9.67 -16.13 -1.15
C PRO A 62 -10.01 -14.92 -0.29
N ARG A 63 -9.96 -15.07 1.05
CA ARG A 63 -10.14 -13.96 1.99
C ARG A 63 -9.06 -13.98 3.08
N PRO A 64 -8.39 -12.85 3.39
CA PRO A 64 -8.52 -11.55 2.74
C PRO A 64 -7.87 -11.52 1.34
N ILE A 65 -8.39 -10.68 0.44
CA ILE A 65 -7.79 -10.46 -0.88
C ILE A 65 -6.65 -9.45 -0.76
N ARG A 66 -5.54 -9.72 -1.44
CA ARG A 66 -4.37 -8.85 -1.53
C ARG A 66 -4.14 -8.41 -2.98
N ASN A 67 -3.50 -7.27 -3.15
CA ASN A 67 -3.18 -6.74 -4.48
C ASN A 67 -2.34 -7.71 -5.32
N PHE A 68 -1.42 -8.44 -4.69
CA PHE A 68 -0.57 -9.44 -5.35
C PHE A 68 -1.32 -10.73 -5.72
N ASP A 69 -2.58 -10.91 -5.28
CA ASP A 69 -3.41 -12.04 -5.71
C ASP A 69 -3.99 -11.84 -7.12
N ALA A 70 -3.77 -10.68 -7.75
CA ALA A 70 -4.34 -10.33 -9.06
C ALA A 70 -4.15 -11.43 -10.13
N PHE A 71 -2.97 -12.07 -10.17
CA PHE A 71 -2.72 -13.19 -11.09
C PHE A 71 -3.50 -14.45 -10.73
N ALA A 72 -3.52 -14.83 -9.44
CA ALA A 72 -4.29 -15.99 -9.01
C ALA A 72 -5.78 -15.80 -9.31
N LEU A 73 -6.31 -14.60 -9.02
CA LEU A 73 -7.68 -14.23 -9.33
C LEU A 73 -7.98 -14.33 -10.83
N ALA A 74 -7.10 -13.78 -11.67
CA ALA A 74 -7.29 -13.75 -13.12
C ALA A 74 -7.16 -15.13 -13.79
N CYS A 75 -6.28 -16.01 -13.29
CA CYS A 75 -5.99 -17.29 -13.93
C CYS A 75 -6.79 -18.46 -13.35
N ASN A 76 -7.14 -18.41 -12.06
CA ASN A 76 -7.67 -19.57 -11.35
C ASN A 76 -9.10 -19.37 -10.83
N HIS A 77 -9.57 -18.12 -10.75
CA HIS A 77 -10.88 -17.79 -10.17
C HIS A 77 -11.85 -17.14 -11.16
N VAL A 78 -11.43 -16.90 -12.40
CA VAL A 78 -12.32 -16.41 -13.47
C VAL A 78 -13.25 -17.54 -13.91
N LEU A 79 -14.54 -17.26 -13.91
CA LEU A 79 -15.51 -18.15 -14.54
C LEU A 79 -15.39 -18.04 -16.06
N GLU A 80 -15.30 -19.18 -16.74
CA GLU A 80 -15.41 -19.24 -18.20
C GLU A 80 -16.76 -18.68 -18.65
N ALA A 81 -16.77 -18.09 -19.85
CA ALA A 81 -17.93 -17.44 -20.43
C ALA A 81 -18.95 -18.46 -20.98
#